data_AF-A0A7V9ITI8-F1
#
_entry.id   AF-A0A7V9ITI8-F1
#
_cell.length_a   1.000
_cell.length_b   1.000
_cell.length_c   1.000
_cell.angle_alpha   90.00
_cell.angle_beta   90.00
_cell.angle_gamma   90.00
#
_symmetry.space_group_name_H-M   'P 1'
#
loop_
_entity.id
_entity.type
_entity.pdbx_description
1 polymer ?
#
loop_
_entity_poly.entity_id
_entity_poly.type
_entity_poly.pdbx_seq_one_letter_code
_entity_poly.pdbx_strand_id
1 'polypeptide(L)'
;MGAVMLSGDTHLAGLVRHQNGPVQFSGPAGCATYARWFEPAAPLPNAGELPYTGDYVDGFGNLLTVLAVANPHIPQAEWLAAYGHHGLGDRAAKEEGYGMLRVDVPGRRHVLEAWRWDVDPTAPGATQMPGWPYELSFDDL
;
A
#
# COMPACT_ATOMS: atom_id res chain seq x y z
N MET A 1 13.81 10.63 -15.63
CA MET A 1 12.40 10.86 -15.97
C MET A 1 11.64 9.66 -15.44
N GLY A 2 11.21 9.72 -14.19
CA GLY A 2 10.32 8.74 -13.61
C GLY A 2 8.85 9.06 -13.88
N ALA A 3 8.00 8.17 -13.40
CA ALA A 3 6.55 8.30 -13.46
C ALA A 3 5.93 7.80 -12.16
N VAL A 4 4.76 8.33 -11.83
CA VAL A 4 3.86 7.71 -10.85
C VAL A 4 2.86 6.84 -11.62
N MET A 5 2.87 5.54 -11.33
CA MET A 5 1.90 4.59 -11.87
C MET A 5 0.75 4.44 -10.88
N LEU A 6 -0.47 4.70 -11.32
CA LEU A 6 -1.68 4.37 -10.56
C LEU A 6 -2.20 3.02 -11.02
N SER A 7 -2.48 2.13 -10.09
CA SER A 7 -3.07 0.83 -10.37
C SER A 7 -4.14 0.45 -9.35
N GLY A 8 -4.88 -0.62 -9.66
CA GLY A 8 -5.95 -1.16 -8.83
C GLY A 8 -6.04 -2.67 -8.99
N ASP A 9 -7.14 -3.28 -8.56
CA ASP A 9 -7.41 -4.73 -8.62
C ASP A 9 -6.43 -5.62 -7.82
N THR A 10 -5.43 -5.03 -7.15
CA THR A 10 -4.51 -5.75 -6.25
C THR A 10 -5.18 -6.26 -4.99
N HIS A 11 -6.33 -5.69 -4.62
CA HIS A 11 -7.05 -5.95 -3.35
C HIS A 11 -6.21 -5.67 -2.10
N LEU A 12 -5.13 -4.91 -2.23
CA LEU A 12 -4.19 -4.56 -1.17
C LEU A 12 -3.61 -3.19 -1.49
N ALA A 13 -3.72 -2.25 -0.55
CA ALA A 13 -3.07 -0.96 -0.71
C ALA A 13 -1.55 -1.16 -0.63
N GLY A 14 -0.84 -0.66 -1.64
CA GLY A 14 0.60 -0.89 -1.76
C GLY A 14 1.27 0.25 -2.49
N LEU A 15 2.49 0.57 -2.03
CA LEU A 15 3.37 1.52 -2.66
C LEU A 15 4.71 0.84 -2.90
N VAL A 16 5.13 0.75 -4.17
CA VAL A 16 6.38 0.11 -4.55
C VAL A 16 7.17 0.97 -5.52
N ARG A 17 8.50 0.98 -5.40
CA ARG A 17 9.42 1.55 -6.39
C ARG A 17 9.97 0.42 -7.25
N HIS A 18 9.86 0.55 -8.56
CA HIS A 18 10.47 -0.37 -9.52
C HIS A 18 11.94 -0.01 -9.76
N GLN A 19 12.87 -0.36 -8.86
CA GLN A 19 14.28 0.08 -8.89
C GLN A 19 14.45 1.59 -9.19
N ASN A 20 15.19 1.92 -10.25
CA ASN A 20 15.39 3.29 -10.76
C ASN A 20 14.22 3.77 -11.65
N GLY A 21 13.15 2.99 -11.74
CA GLY A 21 11.95 3.22 -12.55
C GLY A 21 10.80 3.85 -11.77
N PRO A 22 9.53 3.64 -12.17
CA PRO A 22 8.40 4.35 -11.59
C PRO A 22 8.11 3.96 -10.12
N VAL A 23 7.45 4.88 -9.41
CA VAL A 23 6.72 4.56 -8.17
C VAL A 23 5.31 4.14 -8.57
N GLN A 24 4.91 2.94 -8.16
CA GLN A 24 3.56 2.44 -8.37
C GLN A 24 2.77 2.53 -7.07
N PHE A 25 1.61 3.17 -7.15
CA PHE A 25 0.63 3.24 -6.08
C PHE A 25 -0.62 2.47 -6.47
N SER A 26 -0.86 1.38 -5.74
CA SER A 26 -2.12 0.67 -5.70
C SER A 26 -2.91 1.18 -4.50
N GLY A 27 -3.96 1.95 -4.76
CA GLY A 27 -4.83 2.46 -3.69
C GLY A 27 -5.55 1.33 -2.94
N PRO A 28 -6.08 1.59 -1.74
CA PRO A 28 -6.93 0.64 -1.04
C PRO A 28 -8.11 0.19 -1.88
N ALA A 29 -8.53 -1.05 -1.72
CA ALA A 29 -9.74 -1.55 -2.35
C ALA A 29 -10.96 -0.89 -1.72
N GLY A 30 -11.87 -0.34 -2.55
CA GLY A 30 -13.11 0.25 -2.06
C GLY A 30 -14.04 -0.77 -1.41
N CYS A 31 -14.09 -1.98 -1.97
CA CYS A 31 -14.81 -3.13 -1.44
C CYS A 31 -14.25 -4.39 -2.09
N ALA A 32 -13.62 -5.27 -1.32
CA ALA A 32 -13.06 -6.53 -1.79
C ALA A 32 -13.31 -7.64 -0.77
N THR A 33 -14.12 -8.64 -1.15
CA THR A 33 -14.32 -9.83 -0.30
C THR A 33 -13.11 -10.75 -0.34
N TYR A 34 -12.33 -10.76 -1.42
CA TYR A 34 -11.15 -11.60 -1.55
C TYR A 34 -9.90 -10.85 -1.09
N ALA A 35 -9.52 -11.03 0.17
CA ALA A 35 -8.40 -10.31 0.75
C ALA A 35 -7.05 -10.83 0.27
N ARG A 36 -6.07 -9.93 0.26
CA ARG A 36 -4.68 -10.19 -0.06
C ARG A 36 -3.79 -9.71 1.09
N TRP A 37 -2.64 -10.34 1.21
CA TRP A 37 -1.62 -10.05 2.20
C TRP A 37 -0.27 -10.00 1.49
N PHE A 38 0.62 -9.18 2.02
CA PHE A 38 2.03 -9.22 1.74
C PHE A 38 2.79 -9.45 3.05
N GLU A 39 3.07 -10.70 3.35
CA GLU A 39 3.73 -11.15 4.58
C GLU A 39 4.97 -11.98 4.21
N PRO A 40 6.10 -11.34 3.81
CA PRO A 40 7.34 -12.06 3.55
C PRO A 40 7.78 -12.87 4.78
N ALA A 41 8.28 -14.09 4.54
CA ALA A 41 8.66 -15.03 5.61
C ALA A 41 9.86 -14.58 6.47
N ALA A 42 10.62 -13.61 5.98
CA ALA A 42 11.73 -12.98 6.70
C ALA A 42 11.69 -11.46 6.44
N PRO A 43 12.30 -10.65 7.33
CA PRO A 43 12.49 -9.23 7.06
C PRO A 43 13.13 -9.00 5.69
N LEU A 44 12.62 -8.03 4.95
CA LEU A 44 13.18 -7.69 3.65
C LEU A 44 14.56 -7.03 3.80
N PRO A 45 15.50 -7.26 2.87
CA PRO A 45 16.74 -6.48 2.81
C PRO A 45 16.44 -4.98 2.70
N ASN A 46 17.34 -4.13 3.21
CA ASN A 46 17.15 -2.68 3.21
C ASN A 46 15.77 -2.26 3.75
N ALA A 47 15.34 -2.92 4.84
CA ALA A 47 14.05 -2.69 5.47
C ALA A 47 13.85 -1.21 5.83
N GLY A 48 12.64 -0.71 5.55
CA GLY A 48 12.20 0.59 6.02
C GLY A 48 11.73 0.55 7.47
N GLU A 49 11.17 1.66 7.95
CA GLU A 49 10.64 1.78 9.32
C GLU A 49 9.30 1.04 9.50
N LEU A 50 8.58 0.78 8.40
CA LEU A 50 7.29 0.11 8.41
C LEU A 50 7.45 -1.41 8.29
N PRO A 51 6.55 -2.20 8.90
CA PRO A 51 6.48 -3.63 8.67
C PRO A 51 6.38 -3.98 7.18
N TYR A 52 7.03 -5.08 6.78
CA TYR A 52 6.96 -5.62 5.41
C TYR A 52 7.45 -4.67 4.31
N THR A 53 8.30 -3.70 4.65
CA THR A 53 8.95 -2.79 3.68
C THR A 53 10.42 -3.13 3.47
N GLY A 54 10.98 -2.74 2.32
CA GLY A 54 12.34 -3.05 1.90
C GLY A 54 12.40 -3.65 0.49
N ASP A 55 13.57 -4.13 0.11
CA ASP A 55 13.81 -4.69 -1.22
C ASP A 55 13.15 -6.06 -1.39
N TYR A 56 12.52 -6.25 -2.53
CA TYR A 56 11.74 -7.43 -2.86
C TYR A 56 11.94 -7.82 -4.32
N VAL A 57 12.08 -9.12 -4.58
CA VAL A 57 12.09 -9.68 -5.93
C VAL A 57 10.77 -10.42 -6.13
N ASP A 58 9.95 -9.95 -7.07
CA ASP A 58 8.65 -10.57 -7.31
C ASP A 58 8.77 -11.92 -8.02
N GLY A 59 7.63 -12.61 -8.18
CA GLY A 59 7.59 -13.94 -8.82
C GLY A 59 7.99 -13.96 -10.31
N PHE A 60 8.11 -12.79 -10.95
CA PHE A 60 8.58 -12.63 -12.32
C PHE A 60 10.05 -12.19 -12.41
N GLY A 61 10.72 -11.99 -11.27
CA GLY A 61 12.09 -11.53 -11.20
C GLY A 61 12.24 -10.01 -11.29
N ASN A 62 11.14 -9.24 -11.19
CA ASN A 62 11.24 -7.79 -11.12
C ASN A 62 11.79 -7.38 -9.76
N LEU A 63 12.70 -6.42 -9.78
CA LEU A 63 13.34 -5.88 -8.60
C LEU A 63 12.55 -4.66 -8.12
N LEU A 64 12.01 -4.75 -6.92
CA LEU A 64 11.12 -3.76 -6.32
C LEU A 64 11.67 -3.33 -4.97
N THR A 65 11.33 -2.13 -4.52
CA THR A 65 11.39 -1.73 -3.12
C THR A 65 9.99 -1.46 -2.64
N VAL A 66 9.51 -2.22 -1.66
CA VAL A 66 8.21 -2.02 -1.01
C VAL A 66 8.34 -0.86 -0.03
N LEU A 67 7.62 0.22 -0.31
CA LEU A 67 7.67 1.48 0.45
C LEU A 67 6.59 1.54 1.53
N ALA A 68 5.41 0.99 1.25
CA ALA A 68 4.32 0.84 2.21
C ALA A 68 3.35 -0.26 1.75
N VAL A 69 2.70 -0.92 2.70
CA VAL A 69 1.65 -1.91 2.44
C VAL A 69 0.65 -1.92 3.60
N ALA A 70 -0.65 -1.97 3.29
CA ALA A 70 -1.72 -1.98 4.29
C ALA A 70 -2.37 -3.37 4.38
N ASN A 71 -1.72 -4.28 5.10
CA ASN A 71 -2.26 -5.64 5.31
C ASN A 71 -3.53 -5.63 6.18
N PRO A 72 -4.41 -6.64 6.04
CA PRO A 72 -5.46 -6.92 7.02
C PRO A 72 -4.90 -7.07 8.44
N HIS A 73 -5.73 -6.80 9.46
CA HIS A 73 -5.32 -6.80 10.87
C HIS A 73 -5.12 -8.21 11.44
N ILE A 74 -5.54 -9.23 10.70
CA ILE A 74 -5.34 -10.65 11.02
C ILE A 74 -4.25 -11.22 10.11
N PRO A 75 -3.23 -11.92 10.66
CA PRO A 75 -2.21 -12.56 9.85
C PRO A 75 -2.79 -13.58 8.87
N GLN A 76 -2.20 -13.69 7.69
CA GLN A 76 -2.70 -14.60 6.64
C GLN A 76 -2.77 -16.04 7.13
N ALA A 77 -1.72 -16.52 7.81
CA ALA A 77 -1.64 -17.88 8.29
C ALA A 77 -2.73 -18.21 9.33
N GLU A 78 -3.02 -17.27 10.23
CA GLU A 78 -4.08 -17.41 11.23
C GLU A 78 -5.46 -17.47 10.56
N TRP A 79 -5.71 -16.58 9.60
CA TRP A 79 -6.95 -16.55 8.83
C TRP A 79 -7.18 -17.86 8.08
N LEU A 80 -6.18 -18.34 7.35
CA LEU A 80 -6.27 -19.58 6.59
C LEU A 80 -6.46 -20.81 7.49
N ALA A 81 -5.83 -20.84 8.66
CA ALA A 81 -6.02 -21.92 9.63
C ALA A 81 -7.45 -21.97 10.18
N ALA A 82 -8.09 -20.81 10.39
CA ALA A 82 -9.44 -20.72 10.93
C ALA A 82 -10.54 -20.97 9.89
N TYR A 83 -10.39 -20.46 8.66
CA TYR A 83 -11.47 -20.42 7.67
C TYR A 83 -11.19 -21.18 6.38
N GLY A 84 -9.94 -21.51 6.06
CA GLY A 84 -9.56 -22.29 4.87
C GLY A 84 -9.79 -21.59 3.52
N HIS A 85 -10.04 -20.27 3.50
CA HIS A 85 -10.25 -19.49 2.28
C HIS A 85 -9.80 -18.04 2.44
N HIS A 86 -9.64 -17.27 1.35
CA HIS A 86 -9.26 -15.84 1.38
C HIS A 86 -10.43 -14.85 1.52
N GLY A 87 -11.66 -15.35 1.57
CA GLY A 87 -12.86 -14.52 1.72
C GLY A 87 -12.92 -13.83 3.08
N LEU A 88 -12.56 -12.55 3.18
CA LEU A 88 -12.65 -11.74 4.39
C LEU A 88 -13.71 -10.65 4.19
N GLY A 89 -14.93 -10.93 4.66
CA GLY A 89 -16.08 -10.04 4.48
C GLY A 89 -16.13 -8.87 5.47
N ASP A 90 -15.54 -9.04 6.66
CA ASP A 90 -15.50 -7.99 7.68
C ASP A 90 -14.57 -6.84 7.26
N ARG A 91 -15.15 -5.66 7.01
CA ARG A 91 -14.40 -4.47 6.62
C ARG A 91 -13.57 -3.90 7.76
N ALA A 92 -13.92 -4.17 9.02
CA ALA A 92 -13.15 -3.70 10.17
C ALA A 92 -11.79 -4.41 10.26
N ALA A 93 -11.72 -5.68 9.86
CA ALA A 93 -10.50 -6.49 9.84
C ALA A 93 -9.57 -6.19 8.65
N LYS A 94 -9.95 -5.28 7.75
CA LYS A 94 -9.20 -4.94 6.53
C LYS A 94 -8.81 -3.47 6.52
N GLU A 95 -7.81 -3.18 5.69
CA GLU A 95 -7.45 -1.82 5.27
C GLU A 95 -8.10 -1.51 3.91
N GLU A 96 -9.44 -1.54 3.88
CA GLU A 96 -10.22 -1.08 2.72
C GLU A 96 -10.48 0.42 2.78
N GLY A 97 -10.68 1.04 1.62
CA GLY A 97 -10.98 2.46 1.52
C GLY A 97 -10.69 3.03 0.15
N TYR A 98 -9.98 4.14 0.09
CA TYR A 98 -9.70 4.82 -1.18
C TYR A 98 -8.32 5.48 -1.18
N GLY A 99 -7.75 5.60 -2.38
CA GLY A 99 -6.49 6.30 -2.60
C GLY A 99 -6.73 7.67 -3.24
N MET A 100 -5.87 8.63 -2.93
CA MET A 100 -5.85 9.93 -3.59
C MET A 100 -4.42 10.31 -3.95
N LEU A 101 -4.21 10.76 -5.19
CA LEU A 101 -2.94 11.35 -5.62
C LEU A 101 -3.17 12.85 -5.79
N ARG A 102 -2.43 13.66 -5.03
CA ARG A 102 -2.38 15.12 -5.21
C ARG A 102 -1.09 15.50 -5.92
N VAL A 103 -1.19 16.34 -6.94
CA VAL A 103 -0.04 16.90 -7.65
C VAL A 103 0.11 18.36 -7.23
N ASP A 104 1.09 18.64 -6.38
CA ASP A 104 1.44 19.97 -5.91
C ASP A 104 2.50 20.57 -6.83
N VAL A 105 2.05 21.26 -7.87
CA VAL A 105 2.94 21.87 -8.88
C VAL A 105 3.82 22.98 -8.28
N PRO A 106 3.29 23.93 -7.48
CA PRO A 106 4.13 24.93 -6.82
C PRO A 106 5.16 24.31 -5.86
N GLY A 107 4.77 23.29 -5.09
CA GLY A 107 5.64 22.56 -4.19
C GLY A 107 6.52 21.49 -4.85
N ARG A 108 6.37 21.27 -6.16
CA ARG A 108 7.09 20.26 -6.97
C ARG A 108 7.08 18.86 -6.36
N ARG A 109 5.91 18.39 -5.91
CA ARG A 109 5.78 17.07 -5.30
C ARG A 109 4.45 16.40 -5.61
N HIS A 110 4.45 15.08 -5.51
CA HIS A 110 3.28 14.24 -5.47
C HIS A 110 3.01 13.85 -4.01
N VAL A 111 1.76 13.92 -3.58
CA VAL A 111 1.33 13.40 -2.28
C VAL A 111 0.38 12.26 -2.56
N LEU A 112 0.83 11.04 -2.25
CA LEU A 112 0.04 9.83 -2.35
C LEU A 112 -0.61 9.59 -1.00
N GLU A 113 -1.92 9.39 -0.99
CA GLU A 113 -2.72 9.26 0.22
C GLU A 113 -3.53 7.97 0.18
N ALA A 114 -3.62 7.28 1.32
CA ALA A 114 -4.41 6.08 1.48
C ALA A 114 -5.29 6.21 2.73
N TRP A 115 -6.60 6.24 2.51
CA TRP A 115 -7.59 6.48 3.55
C TRP A 115 -8.44 5.23 3.75
N ARG A 116 -8.74 4.91 5.01
CA ARG A 116 -9.74 3.89 5.32
C ARG A 116 -11.13 4.36 4.94
N TRP A 117 -12.01 3.42 4.62
CA TRP A 117 -13.38 3.68 4.19
C TRP A 117 -14.22 4.46 5.21
N ASP A 118 -13.87 4.38 6.50
CA ASP A 118 -14.57 4.97 7.64
C ASP A 118 -13.96 6.31 8.10
N VAL A 119 -12.98 6.84 7.37
CA VAL A 119 -12.30 8.10 7.72
C VAL A 119 -12.76 9.24 6.81
N ASP A 120 -13.22 10.34 7.41
CA ASP A 120 -13.40 11.62 6.75
C ASP A 120 -12.06 12.37 6.72
N PRO A 121 -11.45 12.62 5.54
CA PRO A 121 -10.14 13.23 5.43
C PRO A 121 -10.16 14.73 5.78
N THR A 122 -11.34 15.32 5.95
CA THR A 122 -11.52 16.73 6.35
C THR A 122 -11.67 16.90 7.87
N ALA A 123 -11.89 15.81 8.60
CA ALA A 123 -12.07 15.86 10.05
C ALA A 123 -10.77 16.23 10.78
N PRO A 124 -10.84 17.01 11.87
CA PRO A 124 -9.67 17.30 12.70
C PRO A 124 -9.05 16.02 13.26
N GLY A 125 -7.74 15.84 13.06
CA GLY A 125 -7.01 14.67 13.56
C GLY A 125 -7.22 13.38 12.75
N ALA A 126 -7.81 13.46 11.55
CA ALA A 126 -7.92 12.31 10.66
C ALA A 126 -6.55 11.72 10.31
N THR A 127 -6.41 10.41 10.41
CA THR A 127 -5.17 9.67 10.13
C THR A 127 -5.34 8.73 8.94
N GLN A 128 -4.30 8.64 8.13
CA GLN A 128 -4.22 7.72 6.99
C GLN A 128 -3.74 6.33 7.45
N MET A 129 -3.78 5.37 6.52
CA MET A 129 -3.16 4.07 6.73
C MET A 129 -1.65 4.21 6.98
N PRO A 130 -1.01 3.32 7.77
CA PRO A 130 0.42 3.39 8.03
C PRO A 130 1.27 3.45 6.75
N GLY A 131 2.17 4.42 6.68
CA GLY A 131 3.00 4.70 5.50
C GLY A 131 2.44 5.73 4.53
N TRP A 132 1.23 6.23 4.78
CA TRP A 132 0.66 7.38 4.09
C TRP A 132 0.39 8.54 5.07
N PRO A 133 0.41 9.80 4.62
CA PRO A 133 0.73 10.24 3.25
C PRO A 133 2.20 9.96 2.89
N TYR A 134 2.42 9.58 1.63
CA TYR A 134 3.77 9.45 1.07
C TYR A 134 4.04 10.63 0.14
N GLU A 135 5.10 11.38 0.41
CA GLU A 135 5.52 12.50 -0.41
C GLU A 135 6.65 12.08 -1.35
N LEU A 136 6.50 12.42 -2.64
CA LEU A 136 7.48 12.11 -3.68
C LEU A 136 7.82 13.37 -4.47
N SER A 137 9.06 13.84 -4.37
CA SER A 137 9.53 15.00 -5.13
C SER A 137 9.46 14.75 -6.64
N PHE A 138 9.27 15.80 -7.42
CA PHE A 138 9.42 15.74 -8.89
C PHE A 138 10.84 15.33 -9.29
N ASP A 139 11.83 15.62 -8.45
CA ASP A 139 13.23 15.32 -8.71
C ASP A 139 13.58 13.86 -8.33
N ASP A 140 12.77 13.23 -7.47
CA ASP A 140 12.90 11.82 -7.08
C ASP A 140 12.22 10.86 -8.07
N LEU A 141 11.59 11.38 -9.13
CA LEU A 141 11.03 10.60 -10.23
C LEU A 141 12.10 10.15 -11.22
#